data_AF-A0A848FXA0-F1
#
_entry.id   AF-A0A848FXA0-F1
#
_cell.length_a   1.000
_cell.length_b   1.000
_cell.length_c   1.000
_cell.angle_alpha   90.00
_cell.angle_beta   90.00
_cell.angle_gamma   90.00
#
_symmetry.space_group_name_H-M   'P 1'
#
loop_
_entity.id
_entity.type
_entity.pdbx_description
1 polymer ?
#
loop_
_entity_poly.entity_id
_entity_poly.type
_entity_poly.pdbx_seq_one_letter_code
_entity_poly.pdbx_strand_id
1 'polypeptide(L)'
;MEQSEKQNGLEIAALAGSTVKKMGLRFDGVVIRLLRDIRAAVQNDVPKGATVVMTITAPIRFPTKTAIESSEKIIAFLQSGKQHQALVIHENNVQLSIVHSTPKQSARFVGLVHNPDIDPKLLLSAAADWLNKK
;
A
#
# COMPACT_ATOMS: atom_id res chain seq x y z
N MET A 1 -12.67 -8.04 9.10
CA MET A 1 -11.56 -7.11 8.79
C MET A 1 -10.92 -7.31 7.41
N GLU A 2 -11.10 -8.45 6.71
CA GLU A 2 -10.62 -8.61 5.30
C GLU A 2 -11.27 -7.64 4.29
N GLN A 3 -12.43 -7.07 4.63
CA GLN A 3 -13.18 -6.18 3.74
C GLN A 3 -12.47 -4.84 3.47
N SER A 4 -11.53 -4.38 4.32
CA SER A 4 -10.97 -3.03 4.19
C SER A 4 -10.01 -2.86 3.01
N GLU A 5 -9.09 -3.80 2.74
CA GLU A 5 -8.08 -3.61 1.66
C GLU A 5 -8.73 -3.63 0.27
N LYS A 6 -9.63 -4.59 0.06
CA LYS A 6 -10.36 -4.70 -1.20
C LYS A 6 -11.27 -3.48 -1.42
N GLN A 7 -11.96 -3.04 -0.37
CA GLN A 7 -12.81 -1.85 -0.45
C GLN A 7 -11.99 -0.59 -0.76
N ASN A 8 -10.87 -0.37 -0.05
CA ASN A 8 -9.97 0.75 -0.32
C ASN A 8 -9.48 0.72 -1.78
N GLY A 9 -9.05 -0.44 -2.28
CA GLY A 9 -8.62 -0.58 -3.67
C GLY A 9 -9.72 -0.30 -4.69
N LEU A 10 -10.97 -0.68 -4.40
CA LEU A 10 -12.13 -0.35 -5.23
C LEU A 10 -12.41 1.15 -5.26
N GLU A 11 -12.36 1.81 -4.11
CA GLU A 11 -12.60 3.26 -4.01
C GLU A 11 -11.50 4.09 -4.66
N ILE A 12 -10.24 3.67 -4.49
CA ILE A 12 -9.08 4.28 -5.17
C ILE A 12 -9.27 4.16 -6.68
N ALA A 13 -9.64 2.98 -7.18
CA ALA A 13 -9.87 2.78 -8.61
C ALA A 13 -11.05 3.61 -9.13
N ALA A 14 -12.16 3.65 -8.39
CA ALA A 14 -13.34 4.42 -8.76
C ALA A 14 -13.03 5.93 -8.80
N LEU A 15 -12.26 6.45 -7.83
CA LEU A 15 -11.86 7.86 -7.82
C LEU A 15 -10.96 8.22 -9.01
N ALA A 16 -10.07 7.31 -9.40
CA ALA A 16 -9.22 7.46 -10.58
C ALA A 16 -9.98 7.29 -11.92
N GLY A 17 -11.30 7.13 -11.90
CA GLY A 17 -12.10 6.89 -13.11
C GLY A 17 -11.78 5.56 -13.79
N SER A 18 -11.28 4.59 -13.04
CA SER A 18 -10.78 3.30 -13.54
C SER A 18 -11.42 2.12 -12.82
N THR A 19 -10.95 0.91 -13.13
CA THR A 19 -11.35 -0.31 -12.41
C THR A 19 -10.12 -0.98 -11.83
N VAL A 20 -10.32 -1.77 -10.77
CA VAL A 20 -9.24 -2.57 -10.16
C VAL A 20 -8.51 -3.44 -11.19
N LYS A 21 -9.24 -3.99 -12.17
CA LYS A 21 -8.67 -4.80 -13.24
C LYS A 21 -7.80 -3.97 -14.18
N LYS A 22 -8.24 -2.78 -14.58
CA LYS A 22 -7.47 -1.86 -15.44
C LYS A 22 -6.22 -1.32 -14.73
N MET A 23 -6.28 -1.18 -13.41
CA MET A 23 -5.13 -0.80 -12.57
C MET A 23 -4.28 -2.01 -12.14
N GLY A 24 -4.57 -3.21 -12.67
CA GLY A 24 -3.84 -4.45 -12.37
C GLY A 24 -3.81 -4.84 -10.88
N LEU A 25 -4.74 -4.32 -10.07
CA LEU A 25 -4.78 -4.56 -8.63
C LEU A 25 -5.23 -5.99 -8.33
N ARG A 26 -4.54 -6.64 -7.40
CA ARG A 26 -4.85 -8.00 -6.97
C ARG A 26 -5.39 -8.05 -5.55
N PHE A 27 -6.31 -8.97 -5.31
CA PHE A 27 -6.96 -9.20 -4.01
C PHE A 27 -7.20 -10.69 -3.75
N ASP A 28 -6.32 -11.56 -4.24
CA ASP A 28 -6.35 -12.97 -3.90
C ASP A 28 -6.03 -13.20 -2.41
N GLY A 29 -6.30 -14.39 -1.88
CA GLY A 29 -6.15 -14.67 -0.45
C GLY A 29 -4.72 -14.49 0.07
N VAL A 30 -3.70 -14.74 -0.77
CA VAL A 30 -2.29 -14.52 -0.42
C VAL A 30 -2.01 -13.04 -0.28
N VAL A 31 -2.51 -12.23 -1.23
CA VAL A 31 -2.39 -10.77 -1.19
C VAL A 31 -3.10 -10.17 0.03
N ILE A 32 -4.34 -10.56 0.30
CA ILE A 32 -5.09 -10.02 1.44
C ILE A 32 -4.35 -10.33 2.75
N ARG A 33 -3.85 -11.56 2.89
CA ARG A 33 -3.06 -11.95 4.06
C ARG A 33 -1.77 -11.14 4.19
N LEU A 34 -1.00 -11.01 3.11
CA LEU A 34 0.22 -10.21 3.08
C LEU A 34 -0.02 -8.78 3.58
N LEU A 35 -1.01 -8.09 3.00
CA LEU A 35 -1.30 -6.70 3.35
C LEU A 35 -1.79 -6.55 4.79
N ARG A 36 -2.61 -7.50 5.26
CA ARG A 36 -3.09 -7.53 6.64
C ARG A 36 -1.94 -7.71 7.63
N ASP A 37 -1.04 -8.65 7.36
CA ASP A 37 0.09 -8.96 8.24
C ASP A 37 1.05 -7.75 8.31
N ILE A 38 1.30 -7.07 7.19
CA ILE A 38 2.08 -5.82 7.15
C ILE A 38 1.36 -4.70 7.92
N ARG A 39 0.07 -4.46 7.66
CA ARG A 39 -0.72 -3.44 8.37
C ARG A 39 -0.64 -3.63 9.88
N ALA A 40 -0.84 -4.86 10.35
CA ALA A 40 -0.82 -5.18 11.76
C ALA A 40 0.53 -4.85 12.40
N ALA A 41 1.63 -5.08 11.68
CA ALA A 41 2.98 -4.80 12.15
C ALA A 41 3.31 -3.30 12.19
N VAL A 42 2.82 -2.49 11.24
CA VAL A 42 3.30 -1.10 11.06
C VAL A 42 2.34 -0.01 11.53
N GLN A 43 1.04 -0.29 11.65
CA GLN A 43 0.02 0.76 11.85
C GLN A 43 0.18 1.57 13.15
N ASN A 44 0.87 1.03 14.15
CA ASN A 44 1.10 1.71 15.42
C ASN A 44 2.28 2.68 15.37
N ASP A 45 3.22 2.46 14.45
CA ASP A 45 4.40 3.30 14.25
C ASP A 45 4.14 4.47 13.30
N VAL A 46 3.05 4.41 12.51
CA VAL A 46 2.67 5.51 11.62
C VAL A 46 2.22 6.73 12.44
N PRO A 47 2.83 7.92 12.23
CA PRO A 47 2.43 9.14 12.93
C PRO A 47 0.95 9.49 12.74
N LYS A 48 0.37 10.17 13.73
CA LYS A 48 -1.01 10.65 13.63
C LYS A 48 -1.15 11.64 12.47
N GLY A 49 -2.22 11.49 11.68
CA GLY A 49 -2.47 12.32 10.49
C GLY A 49 -1.62 11.94 9.27
N ALA A 50 -0.85 10.86 9.35
CA ALA A 50 -0.11 10.30 8.23
C ALA A 50 -0.65 8.92 7.85
N THR A 51 -0.48 8.60 6.58
CA THR A 51 -0.74 7.29 5.99
C THR A 51 0.50 6.85 5.23
N VAL A 52 0.96 5.63 5.48
CA VAL A 52 1.94 4.98 4.59
C VAL A 52 1.19 4.31 3.46
N VAL A 53 1.49 4.72 2.23
CA VAL A 53 1.04 4.03 1.01
C VAL A 53 2.17 3.18 0.48
N MET A 54 1.89 1.90 0.28
CA MET A 54 2.83 0.93 -0.27
C MET A 54 2.26 0.32 -1.55
N THR A 55 3.06 0.28 -2.62
CA THR A 55 2.80 -0.60 -3.76
C THR A 55 3.79 -1.74 -3.78
N ILE A 56 3.36 -2.91 -4.26
CA ILE A 56 4.22 -4.07 -4.43
C ILE A 56 3.84 -4.83 -5.71
N THR A 57 4.82 -5.18 -6.54
CA THR A 57 4.57 -5.96 -7.74
C THR A 57 4.33 -7.43 -7.42
N ALA A 58 3.42 -8.07 -8.14
CA ALA A 58 3.19 -9.51 -8.09
C ALA A 58 4.00 -10.26 -9.17
N PRO A 59 4.17 -11.59 -9.10
CA PRO A 59 3.67 -12.52 -8.08
C PRO A 59 4.43 -12.45 -6.76
N ILE A 60 3.73 -12.67 -5.65
CA ILE A 60 4.34 -12.76 -4.31
C ILE A 60 4.75 -14.21 -4.05
N ARG A 61 6.04 -14.53 -4.18
CA ARG A 61 6.55 -15.90 -4.02
C ARG A 61 6.71 -16.32 -2.57
N PHE A 62 7.11 -15.40 -1.70
CA PHE A 62 7.42 -15.67 -0.29
C PHE A 62 6.61 -14.77 0.64
N PRO A 63 5.27 -14.90 0.69
CA PRO A 63 4.38 -13.93 1.33
C PRO A 63 4.75 -13.62 2.79
N THR A 64 5.07 -14.65 3.59
CA THR A 64 5.47 -14.43 4.99
C THR A 64 6.79 -13.68 5.11
N LYS A 65 7.79 -14.02 4.30
CA LYS A 65 9.10 -13.35 4.34
C LYS A 65 8.98 -11.91 3.81
N THR A 66 8.24 -11.73 2.73
CA THR A 66 7.91 -10.42 2.16
C THR A 66 7.19 -9.54 3.19
N ALA A 67 6.26 -10.10 3.98
CA ALA A 67 5.57 -9.34 5.03
C ALA A 67 6.54 -8.83 6.11
N ILE A 68 7.41 -9.71 6.61
CA ILE A 68 8.39 -9.39 7.66
C ILE A 68 9.34 -8.30 7.15
N GLU A 69 10.00 -8.53 6.02
CA GLU A 69 10.98 -7.58 5.49
C GLU A 69 10.30 -6.26 5.10
N SER A 70 9.10 -6.29 4.49
CA SER A 70 8.35 -5.05 4.17
C SER A 70 8.06 -4.23 5.43
N SER A 71 7.66 -4.90 6.51
CA SER A 71 7.32 -4.22 7.76
C SER A 71 8.55 -3.55 8.39
N GLU A 72 9.69 -4.25 8.42
CA GLU A 72 10.96 -3.70 8.89
C GLU A 72 11.41 -2.49 8.05
N LYS A 73 11.30 -2.59 6.71
CA LYS A 73 11.64 -1.49 5.81
C LYS A 73 10.70 -0.30 5.95
N ILE A 74 9.41 -0.52 6.20
CA ILE A 74 8.44 0.56 6.47
C ILE A 74 8.80 1.28 7.77
N ILE A 75 9.13 0.55 8.84
CA ILE A 75 9.51 1.18 10.12
C ILE A 75 10.79 2.01 9.96
N ALA A 76 11.80 1.45 9.29
CA ALA A 76 13.03 2.20 8.99
C ALA A 76 12.77 3.42 8.08
N PHE A 77 11.87 3.29 7.11
CA PHE A 77 11.44 4.38 6.24
C PHE A 77 10.79 5.51 7.05
N LEU A 78 9.85 5.19 7.95
CA LEU A 78 9.19 6.15 8.83
C LEU A 78 10.20 6.93 9.70
N GLN A 79 11.22 6.23 10.22
CA GLN A 79 12.28 6.85 11.03
C GLN A 79 13.23 7.73 10.22
N SER A 80 13.35 7.49 8.91
CA SER A 80 14.27 8.22 8.04
C SER A 80 13.81 9.64 7.68
N GLY A 81 12.53 9.97 7.90
CA GLY A 81 11.92 11.24 7.50
C GLY A 81 11.74 11.43 5.99
N LYS A 82 12.12 10.44 5.16
CA LYS A 82 11.92 10.46 3.71
C LYS A 82 10.43 10.43 3.39
N GLN A 83 10.04 11.15 2.33
CA GLN A 83 8.65 11.14 1.86
C GLN A 83 8.36 10.00 0.89
N HIS A 84 9.39 9.47 0.22
CA HIS A 84 9.27 8.39 -0.75
C HIS A 84 10.50 7.48 -0.69
N GLN A 85 10.30 6.18 -0.92
CA GLN A 85 11.37 5.20 -1.03
C GLN A 85 11.01 4.07 -1.99
N ALA A 86 11.89 3.80 -2.95
CA ALA A 86 11.86 2.62 -3.80
C ALA A 86 12.82 1.57 -3.25
N LEU A 87 12.42 0.29 -3.27
CA LEU A 87 13.28 -0.83 -2.90
C LEU A 87 12.80 -2.14 -3.56
N VAL A 88 13.60 -3.19 -3.44
CA VAL A 88 13.27 -4.54 -3.92
C VAL A 88 13.28 -5.49 -2.74
N ILE A 89 12.20 -6.26 -2.56
CA ILE A 89 12.06 -7.29 -1.51
C ILE A 89 11.69 -8.59 -2.19
N HIS A 90 12.54 -9.61 -2.08
CA HIS A 90 12.28 -10.94 -2.63
C HIS A 90 11.76 -10.93 -4.08
N GLU A 91 12.43 -10.16 -4.95
CA GLU A 91 12.07 -9.96 -6.37
C GLU A 91 10.78 -9.14 -6.62
N ASN A 92 10.15 -8.61 -5.57
CA ASN A 92 9.03 -7.69 -5.69
C ASN A 92 9.55 -6.24 -5.61
N ASN A 93 9.18 -5.42 -6.60
CA ASN A 93 9.43 -3.99 -6.55
C ASN A 93 8.44 -3.36 -5.57
N VAL A 94 8.96 -2.68 -4.56
CA VAL A 94 8.19 -2.03 -3.51
C VAL A 94 8.41 -0.53 -3.58
N GLN A 95 7.32 0.24 -3.58
CA GLN A 95 7.36 1.69 -3.48
C GLN A 95 6.62 2.10 -2.22
N LEU A 96 7.23 2.99 -1.44
CA LEU A 96 6.68 3.56 -0.22
C LEU A 96 6.50 5.06 -0.40
N SER A 97 5.40 5.59 0.12
CA SER A 97 5.15 7.03 0.20
C SER A 97 4.44 7.37 1.51
N ILE A 98 4.77 8.53 2.08
CA ILE A 98 3.99 9.12 3.17
C ILE A 98 3.00 10.12 2.56
N VAL A 99 1.74 10.02 2.96
CA VAL A 99 0.68 10.96 2.61
C VAL A 99 0.06 11.49 3.88
N HIS A 100 -0.07 12.81 4.00
CA HIS A 100 -0.82 13.42 5.10
C HIS A 100 -2.31 13.31 4.77
N SER A 101 -3.03 12.45 5.47
CA SER A 101 -4.43 12.19 5.19
C SER A 101 -5.35 13.17 5.92
N THR A 102 -6.53 13.41 5.36
CA THR A 102 -7.56 14.17 6.08
C THR A 102 -8.13 13.34 7.25
N PRO A 103 -8.68 13.97 8.30
CA PRO A 103 -9.28 13.24 9.43
C PRO A 103 -10.41 12.27 9.03
N LYS A 104 -11.03 12.50 7.87
CA LYS A 104 -12.08 11.65 7.29
C LYS A 104 -11.55 10.28 6.84
N GLN A 105 -10.25 10.20 6.52
CA GLN A 105 -9.56 8.97 6.17
C GLN A 105 -8.54 8.59 7.24
N SER A 106 -8.99 7.74 8.16
CA SER A 106 -8.20 7.27 9.31
C SER A 106 -7.27 6.09 8.99
N ALA A 107 -7.14 5.70 7.72
CA ALA A 107 -6.30 4.59 7.32
C ALA A 107 -4.82 4.94 7.50
N ARG A 108 -4.15 4.35 8.50
CA ARG A 108 -2.71 4.56 8.73
C ARG A 108 -1.80 3.87 7.73
N PHE A 109 -2.33 2.85 7.06
CA PHE A 109 -1.62 2.07 6.04
C PHE A 109 -2.57 1.81 4.86
N VAL A 110 -2.02 1.86 3.65
CA VAL A 110 -2.69 1.45 2.41
C VAL A 110 -1.70 0.63 1.60
N GLY A 111 -2.05 -0.63 1.34
CA GLY A 111 -1.23 -1.51 0.52
C GLY A 111 -1.91 -1.83 -0.80
N LEU A 112 -1.16 -1.78 -1.90
CA LEU A 112 -1.64 -2.10 -3.24
C LEU A 112 -0.70 -3.13 -3.87
N VAL A 113 -1.21 -4.34 -4.10
CA VAL A 113 -0.50 -5.34 -4.90
C VAL A 113 -0.96 -5.23 -6.34
N HIS A 114 -0.02 -5.10 -7.27
CA HIS A 114 -0.34 -4.91 -8.68
C HIS A 114 0.49 -5.80 -9.61
N ASN A 115 0.00 -5.98 -10.82
CA ASN A 115 0.76 -6.64 -11.88
C ASN A 115 1.99 -5.79 -12.30
N PRO A 116 3.11 -6.40 -12.72
CA PRO A 116 4.35 -5.69 -13.07
C PRO A 116 4.25 -4.70 -14.23
N ASP A 117 3.23 -4.85 -15.08
CA ASP A 117 2.96 -4.00 -16.25
C ASP A 117 2.35 -2.63 -15.88
N ILE A 118 1.93 -2.46 -14.62
CA ILE A 118 1.36 -1.20 -14.14
C ILE A 118 2.44 -0.33 -13.51
N ASP A 119 2.48 0.95 -13.92
CA ASP A 119 3.35 1.94 -13.29
C ASP A 119 2.91 2.19 -11.83
N PRO A 120 3.75 1.87 -10.82
CA PRO A 120 3.40 2.07 -9.42
C PRO A 120 3.15 3.54 -9.06
N LYS A 121 3.71 4.51 -9.80
CA LYS A 121 3.49 5.93 -9.54
C LYS A 121 2.03 6.34 -9.74
N LEU A 122 1.36 5.76 -10.73
CA LEU A 122 -0.07 6.01 -10.97
C LEU A 122 -0.92 5.50 -9.80
N LEU A 123 -0.54 4.36 -9.22
CA LEU A 123 -1.22 3.78 -8.06
C LEU A 123 -0.98 4.62 -6.79
N LEU A 124 0.24 5.09 -6.57
CA LEU A 124 0.58 5.99 -5.47
C LEU A 124 -0.19 7.31 -5.57
N SER A 125 -0.25 7.91 -6.77
CA SER A 125 -1.00 9.15 -7.00
C SER A 125 -2.50 8.95 -6.73
N ALA A 126 -3.11 7.90 -7.28
CA ALA A 126 -4.52 7.61 -7.08
C ALA A 126 -4.85 7.37 -5.59
N ALA A 127 -3.97 6.68 -4.87
CA ALA A 127 -4.12 6.47 -3.42
C ALA A 127 -3.99 7.79 -2.63
N ALA A 128 -3.06 8.66 -3.01
CA ALA A 128 -2.90 9.97 -2.40
C ALA A 128 -4.13 10.87 -2.64
N ASP A 129 -4.67 10.88 -3.85
CA ASP A 129 -5.89 11.61 -4.18
C ASP A 129 -7.08 11.09 -3.37
N TRP A 130 -7.17 9.77 -3.22
CA TRP A 130 -8.19 9.13 -2.38
C TRP A 130 -8.09 9.55 -0.93
N LEU A 131 -6.89 9.59 -0.34
CA LEU A 131 -6.65 10.01 1.06
C LEU A 131 -6.89 11.52 1.32
N ASN A 132 -6.78 12.34 0.28
CA ASN A 132 -6.95 13.78 0.34
C ASN A 132 -8.37 14.26 -0.02
N LYS A 133 -9.25 13.33 -0.41
CA LYS A 133 -10.62 13.66 -0.79
C LYS A 133 -11.38 14.21 0.42
N LYS A 134 -11.80 15.47 0.32
CA LYS A 134 -12.64 16.15 1.33
C LYS A 134 -14.07 15.60 1.31
#